data_AF-A0A0R3PU10-F1
#
_entry.id   AF-A0A0R3PU10-F1
#
_cell.length_a   1.000
_cell.length_b   1.000
_cell.length_c   1.000
_cell.angle_alpha   90.00
_cell.angle_beta   90.00
_cell.angle_gamma   90.00
#
_symmetry.space_group_name_H-M   'P 1'
#
loop_
_entity.id
_entity.type
_entity.pdbx_description
1 polymer ?
#
loop_
_entity_poly.entity_id
_entity_poly.type
_entity_poly.pdbx_seq_one_letter_code
_entity_poly.pdbx_strand_id
1 'polypeptide(L)'
;MTPEKNCSSEYATVEESAASAFLSTRAPTSNYDEEEVEEFYMDLEKFYREDHTFLKVIIGDFNAKIGPRRTSEERHIGTNGLKWNEQGELLSEFIMAAKTIHGNS
;
A
#
# COMPACT_ATOMS: atom_id res chain seq x y z
N MET A 1 -1.42 41.60 44.86
CA MET A 1 -0.83 40.38 45.46
C MET A 1 -1.64 39.18 44.97
N THR A 2 -1.03 38.37 44.12
CA THR A 2 -1.43 37.02 43.63
C THR A 2 -1.26 35.96 44.76
N PRO A 3 -1.74 34.69 44.66
CA PRO A 3 -1.72 33.86 43.45
C PRO A 3 -2.87 32.88 43.13
N GLU A 4 -2.92 32.59 41.83
CA GLU A 4 -3.12 31.31 41.13
C GLU A 4 -4.08 30.25 41.70
N LYS A 5 -5.04 29.84 40.85
CA LYS A 5 -5.29 28.41 40.61
C LYS A 5 -5.34 28.13 39.10
N ASN A 6 -4.31 27.40 38.69
CA ASN A 6 -4.12 26.72 37.43
C ASN A 6 -5.25 25.69 37.18
N CYS A 7 -5.82 25.65 35.98
CA CYS A 7 -6.57 24.48 35.52
C CYS A 7 -6.34 24.26 34.02
N SER A 8 -5.74 23.11 33.77
CA SER A 8 -5.17 22.58 32.53
C SER A 8 -6.18 22.41 31.40
N SER A 9 -5.77 22.72 30.17
CA SER A 9 -5.55 21.67 29.16
C SER A 9 -4.82 22.27 27.97
N GLU A 10 -3.71 21.65 27.58
CA GLU A 10 -2.93 21.96 26.39
C GLU A 10 -3.81 22.10 25.15
N TYR A 11 -3.74 23.23 24.46
CA TYR A 11 -4.06 23.20 23.03
C TYR A 11 -2.89 22.48 22.38
N ALA A 12 -3.04 21.17 22.23
CA ALA A 12 -2.17 20.39 21.36
C ALA A 12 -2.35 20.91 19.94
N THR A 13 -1.63 21.97 19.57
CA THR A 13 -1.13 22.12 18.20
C THR A 13 0.08 21.21 18.08
N VAL A 14 -0.14 19.90 18.25
CA VAL A 14 0.61 18.95 17.46
C VAL A 14 -0.11 19.03 16.12
N GLU A 15 0.44 19.80 15.19
CA GLU A 15 0.23 19.41 13.80
C GLU A 15 0.75 17.98 13.77
N GLU A 16 -0.17 17.02 13.82
CA GLU A 16 0.11 15.62 13.67
C GLU A 16 0.70 15.50 12.27
N SER A 17 2.03 15.62 12.21
CA SER A 17 2.77 15.55 10.97
C SER A 17 2.36 14.24 10.33
N ALA A 18 1.58 14.31 9.27
CA ALA A 18 1.05 13.14 8.59
C ALA A 18 2.24 12.29 8.12
N ALA A 19 2.58 11.26 8.90
CA ALA A 19 3.70 10.40 8.59
C ALA A 19 3.35 9.64 7.31
N SER A 20 4.19 9.77 6.28
CA SER A 20 4.03 9.09 5.00
C SER A 20 5.18 8.10 4.82
N ALA A 21 4.88 6.86 4.47
CA ALA A 21 5.88 5.84 4.17
C ALA A 21 5.89 5.55 2.65
N PHE A 22 7.10 5.50 2.09
CA PHE A 22 7.34 5.13 0.70
C PHE A 22 8.15 3.84 0.67
N LEU A 23 7.65 2.84 -0.05
CA LEU A 23 8.35 1.58 -0.27
C LEU A 23 8.68 1.44 -1.75
N SER A 24 9.95 1.23 -2.06
CA SER A 24 10.42 0.91 -3.42
C SER A 24 10.69 -0.58 -3.53
N THR A 25 10.02 -1.29 -4.44
CA THR A 25 10.17 -2.74 -4.58
C THR A 25 10.42 -3.17 -6.03
N ARG A 26 10.99 -4.36 -6.22
CA ARG A 26 11.05 -5.06 -7.50
C ARG A 26 10.59 -6.48 -7.26
N ALA A 27 9.56 -6.92 -7.97
CA ALA A 27 9.05 -8.27 -7.82
C ALA A 27 10.07 -9.30 -8.31
N PRO A 28 10.11 -10.49 -7.69
CA PRO A 28 10.83 -11.64 -8.22
C PRO A 28 10.37 -11.93 -9.66
N THR A 29 11.30 -12.35 -10.52
CA THR A 29 10.97 -12.85 -11.86
C THR A 29 10.46 -14.30 -11.81
N SER A 30 9.89 -14.82 -12.90
CA SER A 30 9.24 -16.14 -12.92
C SER A 30 10.20 -17.35 -12.76
N ASN A 31 11.49 -17.12 -12.57
CA ASN A 31 12.52 -18.13 -12.34
C ASN A 31 12.89 -18.29 -10.86
N TYR A 32 12.32 -17.46 -9.98
CA TYR A 32 12.48 -17.55 -8.55
C TYR A 32 11.54 -18.61 -7.97
N ASP A 33 11.88 -19.18 -6.82
CA ASP A 33 11.04 -20.18 -6.17
C ASP A 33 9.75 -19.56 -5.61
N GLU A 34 8.75 -20.41 -5.38
CA GLU A 34 7.44 -19.98 -4.87
C GLU A 34 7.58 -19.35 -3.48
N GLU A 35 8.55 -19.80 -2.68
CA GLU A 35 8.82 -19.30 -1.32
C GLU A 35 9.30 -17.84 -1.34
N GLU A 36 10.19 -17.46 -2.26
CA GLU A 36 10.67 -16.08 -2.41
C GLU A 36 9.57 -15.13 -2.91
N VAL A 37 8.67 -15.62 -3.75
CA VAL A 37 7.47 -14.87 -4.16
C VAL A 37 6.53 -14.67 -2.97
N GLU A 38 6.31 -15.70 -2.16
CA GLU A 38 5.48 -15.62 -0.96
C GLU A 38 6.06 -14.66 0.08
N GLU A 39 7.37 -14.76 0.37
CA GLU A 39 8.07 -13.86 1.30
C GLU A 39 7.92 -12.39 0.86
N PHE A 40 8.06 -12.11 -0.43
CA PHE A 40 7.90 -10.76 -0.99
C PHE A 40 6.52 -10.16 -0.70
N TYR A 41 5.43 -10.91 -0.95
CA TYR A 41 4.07 -10.41 -0.70
C TYR A 41 3.73 -10.35 0.80
N MET A 42 4.28 -11.26 1.60
CA MET A 42 4.08 -11.28 3.04
C MET A 42 4.75 -10.07 3.73
N ASP A 43 5.97 -9.71 3.31
CA ASP A 43 6.64 -8.50 3.75
C ASP A 43 5.89 -7.23 3.33
N LEU A 44 5.33 -7.23 2.12
CA LEU A 44 4.52 -6.11 1.62
C LEU A 44 3.24 -5.93 2.42
N GLU A 45 2.57 -7.03 2.76
CA GLU A 45 1.38 -7.02 3.62
C GLU A 45 1.72 -6.52 5.03
N LYS A 46 2.82 -6.98 5.61
CA LYS A 46 3.29 -6.52 6.92
C LYS A 46 3.56 -5.01 6.92
N PHE A 47 4.24 -4.49 5.91
CA PHE A 47 4.46 -3.05 5.74
C PHE A 47 3.12 -2.29 5.67
N TYR A 48 2.13 -2.83 4.95
CA TYR A 48 0.81 -2.22 4.85
C TYR A 48 -0.01 -2.29 6.16
N ARG A 49 0.21 -3.28 7.02
CA ARG A 49 -0.46 -3.41 8.33
C ARG A 49 0.18 -2.58 9.45
N GLU A 50 1.39 -2.08 9.27
CA GLU A 50 2.11 -1.36 10.34
C GLU A 50 1.55 0.07 10.56
N ASP A 51 0.83 0.30 11.66
CA ASP A 51 -0.12 1.42 11.86
C ASP A 51 0.47 2.83 12.10
N HIS A 52 1.74 3.06 11.77
CA HIS A 52 2.42 4.31 12.14
C HIS A 52 2.38 5.43 11.08
N THR A 53 1.68 5.24 9.96
CA THR A 53 1.66 6.22 8.85
C THR A 53 0.27 6.44 8.26
N PHE A 54 -0.04 7.71 7.97
CA PHE A 54 -1.28 8.17 7.36
C PHE A 54 -1.39 7.84 5.88
N LEU A 55 -0.25 7.82 5.17
CA LEU A 55 -0.19 7.50 3.76
C LEU A 55 0.94 6.51 3.51
N LYS A 56 0.59 5.38 2.87
CA LYS A 56 1.55 4.38 2.40
C LYS A 56 1.52 4.35 0.89
N VAL A 57 2.66 4.61 0.27
CA VAL A 57 2.83 4.57 -1.17
C VAL A 57 3.84 3.48 -1.50
N ILE A 58 3.41 2.51 -2.29
CA ILE A 58 4.28 1.47 -2.82
C ILE A 58 4.53 1.78 -4.28
N ILE A 59 5.81 1.91 -4.65
CA ILE A 59 6.25 2.16 -6.02
C ILE A 59 7.18 1.02 -6.39
N GLY A 60 6.91 0.33 -7.48
CA GLY A 60 7.77 -0.79 -7.84
C GLY A 60 7.46 -1.37 -9.20
N ASP A 61 8.44 -2.08 -9.74
CA ASP A 61 8.25 -2.93 -10.89
C ASP A 61 7.82 -4.31 -10.40
N PHE A 62 6.51 -4.56 -10.46
CA PHE A 62 5.93 -5.83 -10.05
C PHE A 62 6.03 -6.93 -11.11
N ASN A 63 6.59 -6.63 -12.29
CA ASN A 63 6.51 -7.51 -13.48
C ASN A 63 5.06 -7.98 -13.79
N ALA A 64 4.08 -7.26 -13.27
CA ALA A 64 2.68 -7.59 -13.33
C ALA A 64 2.07 -6.94 -14.57
N LYS A 65 1.39 -7.74 -15.38
CA LYS A 65 0.54 -7.27 -16.46
C LYS A 65 -0.89 -7.33 -15.94
N ILE A 66 -1.40 -6.18 -15.53
CA ILE A 66 -2.81 -6.06 -15.18
C ILE A 66 -3.60 -5.71 -16.44
N GLY A 67 -4.66 -6.46 -16.68
CA GLY A 67 -5.57 -6.25 -17.78
C GLY A 67 -6.84 -5.49 -17.42
N PRO A 68 -7.79 -5.38 -18.37
CA PRO A 68 -9.09 -4.82 -18.07
C PRO A 68 -9.72 -5.55 -16.89
N ARG A 69 -10.41 -4.76 -16.06
CA ARG A 69 -11.19 -5.20 -14.91
C ARG A 69 -12.10 -6.38 -15.28
N ARG A 70 -11.98 -7.50 -14.55
CA ARG A 70 -12.75 -8.73 -14.76
C ARG A 70 -14.02 -8.74 -13.91
N THR A 71 -13.99 -8.17 -12.71
CA THR A 71 -15.12 -8.21 -11.75
C THR A 71 -15.55 -6.83 -11.29
N SER A 72 -16.68 -6.71 -10.56
CA SER A 72 -17.17 -5.41 -10.10
C SER A 72 -16.39 -4.86 -8.88
N GLU A 73 -15.67 -5.74 -8.22
CA GLU A 73 -14.96 -5.53 -6.97
C GLU A 73 -13.56 -4.93 -7.22
N GLU A 74 -12.98 -5.20 -8.39
CA GLU A 74 -11.70 -4.68 -8.91
C GLU A 74 -11.76 -3.21 -9.35
N ARG A 75 -12.61 -2.38 -8.72
CA ARG A 75 -12.77 -0.95 -9.08
C ARG A 75 -11.50 -0.11 -8.93
N HIS A 76 -10.54 -0.63 -8.18
CA HIS A 76 -9.26 0.01 -7.90
C HIS A 76 -8.24 -0.18 -9.04
N ILE A 77 -8.59 -0.99 -10.05
CA ILE A 77 -7.78 -1.28 -11.23
C ILE A 77 -8.27 -0.45 -12.42
N GLY A 78 -7.33 0.22 -13.11
CA GLY A 78 -7.60 0.98 -14.32
C GLY A 78 -8.09 0.10 -15.48
N THR A 79 -8.95 0.66 -16.34
CA THR A 79 -9.59 -0.08 -17.45
C THR A 79 -8.67 -0.40 -18.64
N ASN A 80 -7.51 0.26 -18.72
CA ASN A 80 -6.64 0.26 -19.90
C ASN A 80 -5.42 -0.67 -19.73
N GLY A 81 -5.66 -1.94 -19.38
CA GLY A 81 -4.60 -2.91 -19.09
C GLY A 81 -4.19 -3.81 -20.27
N LEU A 82 -3.01 -4.44 -20.15
CA LEU A 82 -2.50 -5.46 -21.10
C LEU A 82 -3.10 -6.85 -20.80
N LYS A 83 -2.75 -7.91 -21.54
CA LYS A 83 -3.20 -9.26 -21.16
C LYS A 83 -2.64 -9.64 -19.78
N TRP A 84 -3.52 -10.11 -18.89
CA TRP A 84 -3.20 -10.62 -17.56
C TRP A 84 -2.09 -11.71 -17.58
N ASN A 85 -1.15 -11.64 -16.63
CA ASN A 85 -0.22 -12.72 -16.26
C ASN A 85 -0.42 -13.13 -14.79
N GLU A 86 0.23 -14.21 -14.34
CA GLU A 86 0.14 -14.74 -12.97
C GLU A 86 0.51 -13.69 -11.92
N GLN A 87 1.59 -12.92 -12.15
CA GLN A 87 1.98 -11.82 -11.27
C GLN A 87 0.92 -10.71 -11.21
N GLY A 88 0.17 -10.50 -12.30
CA GLY A 88 -0.97 -9.60 -12.34
C GLY A 88 -2.09 -10.04 -11.39
N GLU A 89 -2.39 -11.34 -11.34
CA GLU A 89 -3.42 -11.90 -10.46
C GLU A 89 -3.04 -11.70 -8.97
N LEU A 90 -1.81 -12.03 -8.60
CA LEU A 90 -1.28 -11.80 -7.24
C LEU A 90 -1.32 -10.32 -6.83
N LEU A 91 -0.93 -9.43 -7.75
CA LEU A 91 -0.97 -7.99 -7.50
C LEU A 91 -2.42 -7.48 -7.33
N SER A 92 -3.38 -8.02 -8.09
CA SER A 92 -4.81 -7.70 -7.96
C SER A 92 -5.34 -8.09 -6.59
N GLU A 93 -5.03 -9.29 -6.11
CA GLU A 93 -5.40 -9.75 -4.78
C GLU A 93 -4.82 -8.86 -3.69
N PHE A 94 -3.54 -8.50 -3.81
CA PHE A 94 -2.89 -7.57 -2.90
C PHE A 94 -3.58 -6.19 -2.87
N ILE A 95 -3.86 -5.60 -4.04
CA ILE A 95 -4.56 -4.30 -4.15
C ILE A 95 -5.95 -4.37 -3.52
N MET A 96 -6.69 -5.45 -3.74
CA MET A 96 -8.01 -5.66 -3.15
C MET A 96 -7.94 -5.79 -1.62
N ALA A 97 -6.99 -6.57 -1.09
CA ALA A 97 -6.79 -6.75 0.34
C ALA A 97 -6.38 -5.44 1.03
N ALA A 98 -5.48 -4.69 0.41
CA ALA A 98 -5.00 -3.41 0.91
C ALA A 98 -6.01 -2.26 0.71
N LYS A 99 -7.04 -2.42 -0.14
CA LYS A 99 -7.99 -1.36 -0.52
C LYS A 99 -7.31 -0.11 -1.09
N THR A 100 -6.20 -0.30 -1.82
CA THR A 100 -5.40 0.78 -2.42
C THR A 100 -5.88 1.08 -3.85
N ILE A 101 -5.57 2.26 -4.41
CA ILE A 101 -5.89 2.61 -5.81
C ILE A 101 -4.64 2.40 -6.66
N HIS A 102 -4.77 1.65 -7.75
CA HIS A 102 -3.68 1.40 -8.68
C HIS A 102 -3.70 2.38 -9.85
N GLY A 103 -2.63 3.15 -10.02
CA GLY A 103 -2.36 3.98 -11.19
C GLY A 103 -1.31 3.32 -12.07
N ASN A 104 -1.67 3.02 -13.32
CA ASN A 104 -0.68 2.60 -14.33
C ASN A 104 0.04 3.86 -14.85
N SER A 105 1.37 3.81 -14.96
CA SER A 105 2.14 4.79 -15.73
C SER A 105 2.20 4.43 -17.21
#